data_AF-A0A0Q6YSC4-F1
#
_entry.id   AF-A0A0Q6YSC4-F1
#
_cell.length_a   1.000
_cell.length_b   1.000
_cell.length_c   1.000
_cell.angle_alpha   90.00
_cell.angle_beta   90.00
_cell.angle_gamma   90.00
#
_symmetry.space_group_name_H-M   'P 1'
#
loop_
_entity.id
_entity.type
_entity.pdbx_description
1 polymer ?
#
loop_
_entity_poly.entity_id
_entity_poly.type
_entity_poly.pdbx_seq_one_letter_code
_entity_poly.pdbx_strand_id
1 'polypeptide(L)'
;MASIDETAIAAIFTAAATATSWKRTNLGLSTEVAHGGLTWGVQLPQDSGRAYISGSSGHGGDTCEYIEATWPQTLPIVEAAMTATRVH
;
A
#
# COMPACT_ATOMS: atom_id res chain seq x y z
N MET A 1 11.06 -0.95 15.53
CA MET A 1 9.68 -0.89 16.04
C MET A 1 8.86 -0.23 14.96
N ALA A 2 7.88 -0.92 14.38
CA ALA A 2 6.90 -0.27 13.52
C ALA A 2 6.18 0.79 14.36
N SER A 3 6.13 2.03 13.87
CA SER A 3 5.48 3.17 14.54
C SER A 3 3.95 3.07 14.55
N ILE A 4 3.40 2.10 13.81
CA ILE A 4 1.99 1.88 13.56
C ILE A 4 1.53 0.53 14.14
N ASP A 5 0.32 0.48 14.69
CA ASP A 5 -0.27 -0.73 15.26
C ASP A 5 -0.96 -1.62 14.20
N GLU A 6 -1.22 -2.87 14.56
CA GLU A 6 -1.83 -3.89 13.68
C GLU A 6 -3.20 -3.49 13.12
N THR A 7 -4.01 -2.74 13.88
CA THR A 7 -5.34 -2.30 13.44
C THR A 7 -5.22 -1.27 12.34
N ALA A 8 -4.32 -0.31 12.51
CA ALA A 8 -4.03 0.72 11.51
C ALA A 8 -3.38 0.10 10.24
N ILE A 9 -2.48 -0.88 10.39
CA ILE A 9 -1.92 -1.64 9.26
C ILE A 9 -3.04 -2.31 8.45
N ALA A 10 -3.94 -3.03 9.12
CA ALA A 10 -5.05 -3.71 8.46
C ALA A 10 -6.00 -2.73 7.75
N ALA A 11 -6.25 -1.57 8.35
CA ALA A 11 -7.06 -0.51 7.75
C ALA A 11 -6.41 0.07 6.48
N ILE A 12 -5.09 0.31 6.50
CA ILE A 12 -4.35 0.80 5.32
C ILE A 12 -4.41 -0.20 4.17
N PHE A 13 -4.19 -1.49 4.44
CA PHE A 13 -4.32 -2.52 3.40
C PHE A 13 -5.75 -2.66 2.87
N THR A 14 -6.75 -2.54 3.74
CA THR A 14 -8.16 -2.54 3.33
C THR A 14 -8.48 -1.35 2.43
N ALA A 15 -7.96 -0.16 2.75
CA ALA A 15 -8.12 1.01 1.90
C ALA A 15 -7.40 0.84 0.55
N ALA A 16 -6.16 0.32 0.54
CA ALA A 16 -5.42 0.02 -0.68
C ALA A 16 -6.15 -0.98 -1.58
N ALA A 17 -6.85 -1.97 -1.00
CA ALA A 17 -7.69 -2.92 -1.72
C ALA A 17 -8.91 -2.29 -2.42
N THR A 18 -9.21 -1.03 -2.12
CA THR A 18 -10.28 -0.24 -2.77
C THR A 18 -9.73 0.93 -3.59
N ALA A 19 -8.40 1.09 -3.66
CA ALA A 19 -7.78 2.19 -4.35
C ALA A 19 -7.96 2.07 -5.87
N THR A 20 -8.45 3.14 -6.48
CA THR A 20 -8.68 3.23 -7.93
C THR A 20 -7.52 3.90 -8.68
N SER A 21 -6.54 4.44 -7.95
CA SER A 21 -5.35 5.09 -8.51
C SER A 21 -4.11 4.32 -8.11
N TRP A 22 -3.37 3.86 -9.11
CA TRP A 22 -2.12 3.13 -8.95
C TRP A 22 -1.08 3.68 -9.91
N LYS A 23 0.08 4.05 -9.37
CA LYS A 23 1.22 4.55 -10.13
C LYS A 23 2.20 3.42 -10.38
N ARG A 24 2.66 3.27 -11.63
CA ARG A 24 3.78 2.37 -11.95
C ARG A 24 5.10 3.05 -11.61
N THR A 25 5.95 2.35 -10.86
CA THR A 25 7.28 2.77 -10.45
C THR A 25 8.31 1.72 -10.85
N ASN A 26 9.61 2.02 -10.69
CA ASN A 26 10.68 1.05 -10.90
C ASN A 26 10.71 -0.08 -9.86
N LEU A 27 9.89 0.02 -8.82
CA LEU A 27 9.79 -0.98 -7.76
C LEU A 27 8.46 -1.76 -7.81
N GLY A 28 7.61 -1.47 -8.79
CA GLY A 28 6.28 -2.08 -8.97
C GLY A 28 5.14 -1.05 -8.94
N LEU A 29 3.92 -1.52 -8.71
CA LEU A 29 2.74 -0.66 -8.61
C LEU A 29 2.63 -0.10 -7.20
N SER A 30 2.39 1.19 -7.07
CA SER A 30 2.23 1.87 -5.79
C SER A 30 0.96 2.70 -5.75
N THR A 31 0.33 2.77 -4.58
CA THR A 31 -0.79 3.66 -4.29
C THR A 31 -0.54 4.38 -2.96
N GLU A 32 -1.21 5.50 -2.78
CA GLU A 32 -1.15 6.33 -1.58
C GLU A 32 -2.50 6.26 -0.86
N VAL A 33 -2.45 6.03 0.45
CA VAL A 33 -3.61 5.85 1.31
C VAL A 33 -3.56 6.85 2.45
N ALA A 34 -4.56 7.73 2.57
CA ALA A 34 -4.68 8.61 3.73
C ALA A 34 -5.20 7.83 4.96
N HIS A 35 -4.44 7.81 6.05
CA HIS A 35 -4.84 7.17 7.30
C HIS A 35 -4.17 7.85 8.50
N GLY A 36 -4.93 8.13 9.56
CA GLY A 36 -4.39 8.70 10.80
C GLY A 36 -3.74 10.08 10.65
N GLY A 37 -4.15 10.87 9.65
CA GLY A 37 -3.55 12.19 9.35
C GLY A 37 -2.22 12.14 8.59
N LEU A 38 -1.79 10.95 8.15
CA LEU A 38 -0.61 10.72 7.32
C LEU A 38 -1.01 10.11 5.97
N THR A 39 -0.14 10.24 4.99
CA THR A 39 -0.26 9.55 3.70
C THR A 39 0.66 8.33 3.71
N TRP A 40 0.07 7.14 3.59
CA TRP A 40 0.78 5.87 3.61
C TRP A 40 1.00 5.34 2.20
N GLY A 41 2.23 4.98 1.87
CA GLY A 41 2.56 4.30 0.63
C GLY A 41 2.30 2.81 0.75
N VAL A 42 1.47 2.26 -0.13
CA VAL A 42 1.31 0.81 -0.30
C VAL A 42 1.85 0.41 -1.66
N GLN A 43 2.60 -0.68 -1.68
CA GLN A 43 3.31 -1.13 -2.87
C GLN A 43 3.08 -2.61 -3.13
N LEU A 44 2.86 -2.94 -4.40
CA LEU A 44 2.97 -4.28 -4.95
C LEU A 44 4.34 -4.40 -5.62
N PRO A 45 5.15 -5.40 -5.25
CA PRO A 45 6.44 -5.62 -5.89
C PRO A 45 6.27 -5.88 -7.38
N GLN A 46 7.26 -5.49 -8.18
CA GLN A 46 7.25 -5.69 -9.63
C GLN A 46 7.22 -7.18 -10.01
N ASP A 47 7.88 -8.01 -9.21
CA ASP A 47 7.92 -9.46 -9.37
C ASP A 47 6.83 -10.15 -8.52
N SER A 48 7.04 -11.42 -8.18
CA SER A 48 6.16 -12.12 -7.25
C SER A 48 6.43 -11.68 -5.81
N GLY A 49 5.37 -11.41 -5.06
CA GLY A 49 5.48 -11.09 -3.64
C GLY A 49 4.18 -10.57 -3.05
N ARG A 50 4.25 -10.25 -1.76
CA ARG A 50 3.13 -9.68 -1.02
C ARG A 50 3.12 -8.17 -1.16
N ALA A 51 1.93 -7.59 -1.07
CA ALA A 51 1.82 -6.15 -0.90
C ALA A 51 2.53 -5.74 0.40
N TYR A 52 3.06 -4.52 0.46
CA TYR A 52 3.66 -4.00 1.68
C TYR A 52 3.45 -2.50 1.82
N ILE A 53 3.46 -2.01 3.06
CA ILE A 53 3.51 -0.58 3.36
C ILE A 53 4.98 -0.16 3.25
N SER A 54 5.29 0.76 2.33
CA SER A 54 6.65 1.29 2.17
C SER A 54 6.99 2.30 3.26
N GLY A 55 6.00 3.04 3.75
CA GLY A 55 6.18 4.08 4.76
C GLY A 55 5.03 5.07 4.78
N SER A 56 5.22 6.18 5.49
CA SER A 56 4.28 7.29 5.53
C SER A 56 4.95 8.63 5.26
N SER A 57 4.18 9.63 4.85
CA SER A 57 4.60 11.03 4.72
C SER A 57 3.58 11.96 5.36
N GLY A 58 4.06 13.06 5.94
CA GLY A 58 3.22 14.06 6.59
C GLY A 58 4.00 15.25 7.17
N HIS A 59 3.30 16.14 7.90
CA HIS A 59 3.89 17.36 8.46
C HIS A 59 5.04 17.10 9.45
N GLY A 60 5.12 15.88 10.00
CA GLY A 60 6.19 15.43 10.90
C GLY A 60 7.40 14.78 10.22
N GLY A 61 7.40 14.68 8.88
CA GLY A 61 8.42 13.99 8.09
C GLY A 61 7.96 12.66 7.52
N ASP A 62 8.89 11.95 6.88
CA ASP A 62 8.64 10.68 6.20
C ASP A 62 9.18 9.50 7.02
N THR A 63 8.43 8.40 7.05
CA THR A 63 8.86 7.12 7.64
C THR A 63 9.11 6.08 6.55
N CYS A 64 10.00 5.12 6.82
CA CYS A 64 10.21 3.92 6.00
C CYS A 64 9.99 2.69 6.89
N GLU A 65 8.95 1.91 6.62
CA GLU A 65 8.49 0.87 7.56
C GLU A 65 8.50 -0.56 7.01
N TYR A 66 8.38 -0.75 5.68
CA TYR A 66 8.43 -2.05 5.00
C TYR A 66 7.65 -3.18 5.72
N ILE A 67 6.35 -2.97 5.91
CA ILE A 67 5.47 -3.92 6.60
C ILE A 67 4.74 -4.75 5.56
N GLU A 68 4.98 -6.06 5.53
CA GLU A 68 4.30 -6.96 4.59
C GLU A 68 2.85 -7.24 4.98
N ALA A 69 1.98 -7.27 3.98
CA ALA A 69 0.63 -7.78 4.10
C ALA A 69 0.64 -9.31 4.25
N THR A 70 -0.45 -9.83 4.80
CA THR A 70 -0.76 -11.26 4.66
C THR A 70 -1.22 -11.57 3.22
N TRP A 71 -1.21 -12.84 2.82
CA TRP A 71 -1.76 -13.25 1.52
C TRP A 71 -3.24 -12.89 1.34
N PRO A 72 -4.13 -13.13 2.33
CA PRO A 72 -5.53 -12.70 2.24
C PRO A 72 -5.70 -11.19 2.02
N GLN A 73 -4.83 -10.36 2.58
CA GLN A 73 -4.82 -8.91 2.34
C GLN A 73 -4.24 -8.55 0.97
N THR A 74 -3.23 -9.30 0.50
CA THR A 74 -2.56 -9.03 -0.79
C THR A 74 -3.47 -9.27 -1.98
N LEU A 75 -4.27 -10.34 -1.96
CA LEU A 75 -5.11 -10.72 -3.11
C LEU A 75 -6.04 -9.60 -3.61
N PRO A 76 -6.88 -8.97 -2.77
CA PRO A 76 -7.75 -7.89 -3.24
C PRO A 76 -6.98 -6.63 -3.63
N ILE A 77 -5.79 -6.39 -3.07
CA ILE A 77 -4.90 -5.29 -3.49
C ILE A 77 -4.40 -5.51 -4.92
N VAL A 78 -3.99 -6.73 -5.25
CA VAL A 78 -3.60 -7.10 -6.62
C VAL A 78 -4.75 -6.88 -7.59
N GLU A 79 -5.96 -7.29 -7.23
CA GLU A 79 -7.15 -7.07 -8.07
C GLU A 79 -7.44 -5.59 -8.31
N ALA A 80 -7.36 -4.76 -7.26
CA ALA A 80 -7.54 -3.31 -7.37
C ALA A 80 -6.48 -2.68 -8.28
N ALA A 81 -5.21 -3.03 -8.09
CA ALA A 81 -4.11 -2.52 -8.90
C ALA A 81 -4.21 -2.93 -10.37
N MET A 82 -4.55 -4.19 -10.63
CA MET A 82 -4.76 -4.69 -11.99
C MET A 82 -5.96 -4.03 -12.66
N THR A 83 -7.04 -3.79 -11.92
CA THR A 83 -8.24 -3.11 -12.45
C THR A 83 -7.93 -1.65 -12.79
N ALA A 84 -7.23 -0.93 -11.91
CA ALA A 84 -6.87 0.47 -12.10
C ALA A 84 -5.87 0.70 -13.25
N THR A 85 -5.10 -0.33 -13.63
CA THR A 85 -4.03 -0.22 -14.64
C THR A 85 -4.34 -0.92 -15.96
N ARG A 86 -5.50 -1.59 -16.08
CA ARG A 86 -5.97 -2.11 -17.37
C ARG A 86 -6.27 -0.95 -18.30
N VAL A 87 -5.67 -0.98 -19.49
CA VAL A 87 -6.02 -0.08 -20.58
C VAL A 87 -7.45 -0.44 -21.03
N HIS A 88 -8.35 0.54 -20.99
CA HIS A 88 -9.69 0.46 -21.55
C HIS A 88 -9.70 0.94 -23.00
#